data_AF-A0A2V5TXR9-F1
#
_entry.id   AF-A0A2V5TXR9-F1
#
_cell.length_a   1.000
_cell.length_b   1.000
_cell.length_c   1.000
_cell.angle_alpha   90.00
_cell.angle_beta   90.00
_cell.angle_gamma   90.00
#
_symmetry.space_group_name_H-M   'P 1'
#
loop_
_entity.id
_entity.type
_entity.pdbx_description
1 polymer ?
#
loop_
_entity_poly.entity_id
_entity_poly.type
_entity_poly.pdbx_seq_one_letter_code
_entity_poly.pdbx_strand_id
1 'polypeptide(L)'
;MARWVHWVLYGLPPTEAELPEKIPSTETLANGAKQGINDFKRIGYGGPCPPAGRPHYALDAEITLEPGATKKDPVRVMYGRILAEGELMGKYQRQ
;
A
#
# COMPACT_ATOMS: atom_id res chain seq x y z
N MET A 1 2.23 15.43 -0.65
CA MET A 1 2.19 14.51 0.52
C MET A 1 0.79 13.93 0.64
N ALA A 2 0.62 12.62 0.49
CA ALA A 2 -0.69 11.98 0.64
C ALA A 2 -1.16 12.12 2.09
N ARG A 3 -2.24 12.89 2.31
CA ARG A 3 -2.83 13.10 3.65
C ARG A 3 -3.60 11.87 4.16
N TRP A 4 -3.85 10.90 3.28
CA TRP A 4 -4.57 9.67 3.59
C TRP A 4 -3.95 8.50 2.84
N VAL A 5 -3.71 7.40 3.56
CA VAL A 5 -3.19 6.14 3.06
C VAL A 5 -4.36 5.18 2.95
N HIS A 6 -4.74 4.86 1.71
CA HIS A 6 -5.82 3.92 1.44
C HIS A 6 -5.40 2.46 1.60
N TRP A 7 -4.12 2.17 1.38
CA TRP A 7 -3.58 0.81 1.44
C TRP A 7 -2.07 0.83 1.59
N VAL A 8 -1.55 -0.16 2.30
CA VAL A 8 -0.12 -0.45 2.43
C VAL A 8 0.04 -1.94 2.15
N LEU A 9 0.77 -2.27 1.10
CA LEU A 9 1.09 -3.64 0.69
C LEU A 9 2.60 -3.70 0.46
N TYR A 10 3.27 -4.74 0.95
CA TYR A 10 4.71 -4.90 0.85
C TYR A 10 5.14 -6.37 0.86
N GLY A 11 6.38 -6.63 0.45
CA GLY A 11 6.93 -7.99 0.36
C GLY A 11 6.24 -8.84 -0.71
N LEU A 12 5.86 -8.24 -1.84
CA LEU A 12 5.38 -9.00 -2.99
C LEU A 12 6.52 -9.86 -3.54
N PRO A 13 6.29 -11.13 -3.88
CA PRO A 13 7.27 -11.93 -4.59
C PRO A 13 7.67 -11.25 -5.92
N PRO A 14 8.96 -11.23 -6.30
CA PRO A 14 9.42 -10.58 -7.53
C PRO A 14 8.88 -11.25 -8.80
N THR A 15 8.28 -12.43 -8.68
CA THR A 15 7.59 -13.15 -9.75
C THR A 15 6.17 -12.65 -10.01
N GLU A 16 5.61 -11.83 -9.12
CA GLU A 16 4.26 -11.28 -9.26
C GLU A 16 4.28 -9.98 -10.08
N ALA A 17 3.72 -10.03 -11.28
CA ALA A 17 3.63 -8.88 -12.19
C ALA A 17 2.25 -8.20 -12.15
N GLU A 18 1.29 -8.78 -11.42
CA GLU A 18 -0.08 -8.26 -11.33
C GLU A 18 -0.63 -8.35 -9.90
N LEU A 19 -1.62 -7.51 -9.62
CA LEU A 19 -2.41 -7.59 -8.39
C LEU A 19 -3.87 -7.85 -8.79
N PRO A 20 -4.45 -9.00 -8.38
CA PRO A 20 -5.85 -9.27 -8.69
C PRO A 20 -6.75 -8.26 -7.99
N GLU A 21 -7.91 -7.99 -8.59
CA GLU A 21 -8.92 -7.16 -7.94
C GLU A 21 -9.42 -7.80 -6.64
N LYS A 22 -9.88 -6.96 -5.70
CA LYS A 22 -10.53 -7.39 -4.44
C LYS A 22 -9.66 -8.31 -3.57
N ILE A 23 -8.37 -7.99 -3.46
CA ILE A 23 -7.48 -8.63 -2.49
C ILE A 23 -8.12 -8.62 -1.08
N PRO A 24 -8.16 -9.77 -0.38
CA PRO A 24 -8.79 -9.87 0.94
C PRO A 24 -8.05 -9.02 1.99
N SER A 25 -8.78 -8.50 2.97
CA SER A 25 -8.23 -7.72 4.10
C SER A 25 -7.59 -8.60 5.18
N THR A 26 -6.65 -9.49 4.81
CA THR A 26 -5.89 -10.35 5.74
C THR A 26 -4.46 -9.84 5.92
N GLU A 27 -3.85 -10.04 7.08
CA GLU A 27 -2.49 -9.52 7.36
C GLU A 27 -1.43 -10.05 6.39
N THR A 28 -1.57 -11.32 5.99
CA THR A 28 -0.72 -11.99 5.02
C THR A 28 -1.58 -12.57 3.90
N LEU A 29 -1.13 -12.42 2.65
CA LEU A 29 -1.75 -13.00 1.47
C LEU A 29 -1.20 -14.40 1.19
N ALA A 30 -1.90 -15.16 0.34
CA ALA A 30 -1.48 -16.51 -0.03
C ALA A 30 -0.09 -16.55 -0.68
N ASN A 31 0.32 -15.48 -1.35
CA ASN A 31 1.65 -15.32 -1.95
C ASN A 31 2.72 -14.81 -0.98
N GLY A 32 2.41 -14.70 0.32
CA GLY A 32 3.35 -14.26 1.36
C GLY A 32 3.48 -12.74 1.50
N ALA A 33 2.87 -11.96 0.61
CA ALA A 33 2.85 -10.50 0.75
C ALA A 33 2.09 -10.07 2.00
N LYS A 34 2.54 -8.99 2.61
CA LYS A 34 2.02 -8.48 3.88
C LYS A 34 1.29 -7.17 3.68
N GLN A 35 0.24 -6.98 4.46
CA GLN A 35 -0.56 -5.77 4.46
C GLN A 35 -0.32 -4.98 5.75
N GLY A 36 -0.12 -3.67 5.61
CA GLY A 36 0.05 -2.75 6.73
C GLY A 36 -1.26 -2.14 7.20
N ILE A 37 -1.22 -1.49 8.36
CA ILE A 37 -2.37 -0.72 8.87
C ILE A 37 -2.46 0.60 8.10
N ASN A 38 -3.62 0.85 7.49
CA ASN A 38 -3.93 2.08 6.76
C ASN A 38 -4.50 3.17 7.69
N ASP A 39 -4.80 4.36 7.16
CA ASP A 39 -5.32 5.47 7.98
C ASP A 39 -6.76 5.25 8.49
N PHE A 40 -7.48 4.24 7.94
CA PHE A 40 -8.73 3.74 8.52
C PHE A 40 -8.52 2.88 9.77
N LYS A 41 -7.27 2.68 10.21
CA LYS A 41 -6.86 1.80 11.31
C LYS A 41 -7.24 0.33 11.05
N ARG A 42 -7.16 -0.09 9.79
CA ARG A 42 -7.52 -1.45 9.33
C ARG A 42 -6.46 -2.01 8.40
N ILE A 43 -6.45 -3.34 8.29
CA ILE A 43 -5.71 -4.07 7.26
C ILE A 43 -6.51 -4.05 5.95
N GLY A 44 -5.80 -4.04 4.82
CA GLY A 44 -6.41 -4.08 3.50
C GLY A 44 -6.65 -2.72 2.87
N TYR A 45 -7.16 -2.74 1.64
CA TYR A 45 -7.53 -1.55 0.90
C TYR A 45 -8.83 -0.95 1.45
N GLY A 46 -8.78 0.31 1.86
CA GLY A 46 -9.96 1.12 2.14
C GLY A 46 -10.24 2.05 0.96
N GLY A 47 -11.42 1.92 0.36
CA GLY A 47 -11.80 2.71 -0.82
C GLY A 47 -11.74 4.23 -0.61
N PRO A 48 -11.69 5.01 -1.72
CA PRO A 48 -11.73 6.46 -1.65
C PRO A 48 -13.04 6.92 -1.00
N CYS A 49 -12.92 7.51 0.20
CA CYS A 49 -13.99 8.30 0.83
C CYS A 49 -13.53 9.75 0.98
N PRO A 50 -13.18 10.45 -0.11
CA PRO A 50 -12.56 11.76 -0.03
C PRO A 50 -13.57 12.81 0.49
N PRO A 51 -13.19 13.65 1.47
CA PRO A 51 -13.40 15.08 1.36
C PRO A 51 -12.46 15.64 0.27
N ALA A 52 -12.80 16.76 -0.37
CA ALA A 52 -12.08 17.28 -1.54
C ALA A 52 -10.52 17.30 -1.39
N GLY A 53 -9.79 16.58 -2.24
CA GLY A 53 -8.30 16.59 -2.27
C GLY A 53 -7.65 15.32 -2.86
N ARG A 54 -6.35 15.39 -3.22
CA ARG A 54 -5.58 14.36 -3.97
C ARG A 54 -4.60 13.54 -3.09
N PRO A 55 -4.44 12.21 -3.25
CA PRO A 55 -3.31 11.45 -2.67
C PRO A 55 -2.55 10.44 -3.61
N HIS A 56 -1.39 9.91 -3.15
CA HIS A 56 -0.31 9.20 -3.90
C HIS A 56 0.46 8.06 -3.11
N TYR A 57 1.18 7.18 -3.88
CA TYR A 57 2.38 6.28 -3.67
C TYR A 57 2.25 4.76 -3.26
N ALA A 58 3.06 3.86 -3.89
CA ALA A 58 3.31 2.42 -3.58
C ALA A 58 4.76 1.92 -3.96
N LEU A 59 5.24 0.76 -3.45
CA LEU A 59 6.68 0.40 -3.29
C LEU A 59 7.01 -1.13 -3.42
N ASP A 60 8.25 -1.50 -3.79
CA ASP A 60 8.81 -2.89 -3.80
C ASP A 60 10.18 -3.00 -3.07
N ALA A 61 10.21 -3.76 -1.97
CA ALA A 61 11.40 -4.25 -1.27
C ALA A 61 10.99 -5.44 -0.36
N GLU A 62 11.91 -6.37 -0.09
CA GLU A 62 11.71 -7.39 0.93
C GLU A 62 11.75 -6.73 2.31
N ILE A 63 10.57 -6.54 2.89
CA ILE A 63 10.37 -5.81 4.14
C ILE A 63 10.22 -6.82 5.27
N THR A 64 11.27 -6.95 6.08
CA THR A 64 11.21 -7.60 7.40
C THR A 64 10.57 -6.66 8.42
N LEU A 65 9.26 -6.44 8.26
CA LEU A 65 8.43 -5.78 9.27
C LEU A 65 7.43 -6.80 9.85
N GLU A 66 7.25 -6.70 11.16
CA GLU A 66 6.20 -7.40 11.90
C GLU A 66 4.82 -6.82 11.51
N PRO A 67 3.74 -7.61 11.64
CA PRO A 67 2.38 -7.12 11.45
C PRO A 67 2.10 -5.86 12.29
N GLY A 68 1.41 -4.88 11.70
CA GLY A 68 1.06 -3.62 12.38
C GLY A 68 1.95 -2.41 12.06
N ALA A 69 2.95 -2.56 11.18
CA ALA A 69 3.75 -1.43 10.70
C ALA A 69 2.90 -0.34 10.03
N THR A 70 3.25 0.91 10.30
CA THR A 70 2.61 2.10 9.74
C THR A 70 3.34 2.54 8.47
N LYS A 71 2.72 3.36 7.60
CA LYS A 71 3.36 3.85 6.34
C LYS A 71 4.79 4.38 6.51
N LYS A 72 5.13 4.97 7.65
CA LYS A 72 6.48 5.52 7.89
C LYS A 72 7.55 4.44 7.89
N ASP A 73 7.21 3.22 8.26
CA ASP A 73 8.16 2.13 8.45
C ASP A 73 8.63 1.55 7.10
N PRO A 74 7.74 1.22 6.13
CA PRO A 74 8.16 0.90 4.77
C PRO A 74 8.92 2.06 4.13
N VAL A 75 8.38 3.28 4.12
CA VAL A 75 9.01 4.43 3.44
C VAL A 75 10.43 4.72 3.95
N ARG A 76 10.69 4.50 5.24
CA ARG A 76 12.04 4.65 5.81
C ARG A 76 13.02 3.57 5.32
N VAL A 77 12.58 2.32 5.20
CA VAL A 77 13.41 1.22 4.66
C VAL A 77 13.75 1.44 3.18
N MET A 78 12.88 2.14 2.45
CA MET A 78 13.02 2.40 1.01
C MET A 78 14.05 3.50 0.71
N TYR A 79 14.36 4.37 1.68
CA TYR A 79 15.23 5.52 1.44
C TYR A 79 16.64 5.06 1.06
N GLY A 80 17.04 5.29 -0.19
CA GLY A 80 18.32 4.86 -0.76
C GLY A 80 18.33 3.46 -1.38
N ARG A 81 17.19 2.79 -1.54
CA ARG A 81 17.07 1.42 -2.10
C ARG A 81 16.07 1.29 -3.26
N ILE A 82 15.57 2.40 -3.80
CA ILE A 82 14.61 2.41 -4.90
C ILE A 82 15.34 2.24 -6.24
N LEU A 83 15.00 1.19 -6.99
CA LEU A 83 15.57 0.91 -8.32
C LEU A 83 14.69 1.46 -9.46
N ALA A 84 13.36 1.48 -9.29
CA ALA A 84 12.39 1.99 -10.26
C ALA A 84 11.07 2.37 -9.56
N GLU A 85 10.26 3.20 -10.23
CA GLU A 85 8.93 3.64 -9.76
C GLU A 85 7.93 3.66 -10.93
N GLY A 86 6.68 3.28 -10.64
CA GLY A 86 5.54 3.43 -11.55
C GLY A 86 4.31 3.92 -10.81
N GLU A 87 3.51 4.79 -11.45
CA GLU A 87 2.31 5.39 -10.87
C GLU A 87 1.11 5.26 -11.82
N LEU A 88 -0.04 4.87 -11.26
CA LEU A 88 -1.34 4.92 -11.91
C LEU A 88 -2.35 5.60 -10.99
N MET A 89 -3.09 6.59 -11.49
CA MET A 89 -4.01 7.41 -10.69
C MET A 89 -5.44 7.41 -11.24
N GLY A 90 -6.37 6.85 -10.47
CA GLY A 90 -7.81 7.00 -10.66
C GLY A 90 -8.34 8.31 -10.06
N LYS A 91 -9.38 8.90 -10.67
CA LYS A 91 -10.09 10.06 -10.13
C LYS A 91 -11.46 9.62 -9.60
N TYR A 92 -11.85 10.13 -8.43
CA TYR A 92 -13.16 9.87 -7.82
C TYR A 92 -13.73 11.15 -7.21
N GLN A 93 -15.03 11.39 -7.41
CA GLN A 93 -15.76 12.53 -6.84
C GLN A 93 -17.09 12.01 -6.28
N ARG A 94 -17.44 12.42 -5.05
CA ARG A 94 -18.79 12.24 -4.50
C ARG A 94 -19.70 13.31 -5.10
N GLN A 95 -20.87 12.92 -5.60
CA GLN A 95 -21.96 13.86 -5.88
C GLN A 95 -22.72 14.18 -4.60
#